data_AF-K3X2P6-F1
#
_entry.id   AF-K3X2P6-F1
#
_cell.length_a   1.000
_cell.length_b   1.000
_cell.length_c   1.000
_cell.angle_alpha   90.00
_cell.angle_beta   90.00
_cell.angle_gamma   90.00
#
_symmetry.space_group_name_H-M   'P 1'
#
loop_
_entity.id
_entity.type
_entity.pdbx_description
1 polymer ?
#
loop_
_entity_poly.entity_id
_entity_poly.type
_entity_poly.pdbx_seq_one_letter_code
_entity_poly.pdbx_strand_id
1 'polypeptide(L)'
;MRSTLQHILLLLLGVLVLLSAAIVHQVKADEDTNSNDEEPKTPVCRQIAKNSLAFCSMVDYVAVVDENDPNGANFDAKARFYYENVNVVLQRFGCHAKYSLYNCDDCRDAYKYWICSIKFQKCGYHAQQEQGGDDPDNASNGNLDDYHAAICAASSNVVTSTTETCANGAASRHRTCLSICEDVVRKCPYVLNFQCPTANTVFFSTDITTCNKMDRTENPDHPDQPWPGTFADS
;
A
#
# COMPACT_ATOMS: atom_id res chain seq x y z
N MET A 1 17.86 61.73 1.20
CA MET A 1 17.54 60.52 2.00
C MET A 1 16.14 59.95 1.74
N ARG A 2 15.08 60.75 1.49
CA ARG A 2 13.74 60.21 1.16
C ARG A 2 13.63 59.52 -0.21
N SER A 3 14.30 60.04 -1.25
CA SER A 3 14.23 59.49 -2.62
C SER A 3 14.89 58.11 -2.75
N THR A 4 16.03 57.90 -2.07
CA THR A 4 16.76 56.63 -2.07
C THR A 4 16.01 55.52 -1.33
N LEU A 5 15.27 55.86 -0.26
CA LEU A 5 14.46 54.89 0.49
C LEU A 5 13.25 54.41 -0.33
N GLN A 6 12.66 55.29 -1.13
CA GLN A 6 11.51 54.96 -1.98
C GLN A 6 11.91 54.05 -3.15
N HIS A 7 13.12 54.21 -3.69
CA HIS A 7 13.66 53.32 -4.72
C HIS A 7 13.99 51.92 -4.16
N ILE A 8 14.54 51.84 -2.95
CA ILE A 8 14.83 50.57 -2.29
C ILE A 8 13.53 49.79 -1.98
N LEU A 9 12.48 50.50 -1.54
CA LEU A 9 11.18 49.88 -1.25
C LEU A 9 10.50 49.31 -2.50
N LEU A 10 10.58 50.01 -3.64
CA LEU A 10 10.06 49.55 -4.93
C LEU A 10 10.83 48.32 -5.45
N LEU A 11 12.15 48.28 -5.26
CA LEU A 11 12.96 47.11 -5.62
C LEU A 11 12.63 45.89 -4.75
N LEU A 12 12.46 46.07 -3.43
CA LEU A 12 12.09 44.99 -2.51
C LEU A 12 10.70 44.42 -2.81
N LEU A 13 9.71 45.28 -3.09
CA LEU A 13 8.38 44.85 -3.52
C LEU A 13 8.42 44.10 -4.85
N GLY A 14 9.23 44.56 -5.82
CA GLY A 14 9.42 43.88 -7.09
C GLY A 14 10.04 42.48 -6.95
N VAL A 15 11.03 42.34 -6.06
CA VAL A 15 11.66 41.04 -5.75
C VAL A 15 10.68 40.10 -5.03
N LEU A 16 9.85 40.63 -4.11
CA LEU A 16 8.82 39.84 -3.42
C LEU A 16 7.76 39.30 -4.41
N VAL A 17 7.32 40.13 -5.36
CA VAL A 17 6.35 39.73 -6.39
C VAL A 17 6.94 38.67 -7.32
N LEU A 18 8.21 38.82 -7.74
CA LEU A 18 8.91 37.81 -8.54
C LEU A 18 9.11 36.48 -7.80
N LEU A 19 9.45 36.52 -6.50
CA LEU A 19 9.52 35.32 -5.66
C LEU A 19 8.16 34.64 -5.53
N SER A 20 7.08 35.41 -5.36
CA SER A 20 5.72 34.83 -5.30
C SER A 20 5.28 34.22 -6.63
N ALA A 21 5.63 34.82 -7.77
CA ALA A 21 5.34 34.28 -9.10
C ALA A 21 6.15 33.02 -9.44
N ALA A 22 7.36 32.90 -8.88
CA ALA A 22 8.19 31.70 -9.01
C ALA A 22 7.68 30.53 -8.15
N ILE A 23 7.09 30.80 -6.98
CA ILE A 23 6.49 29.77 -6.11
C ILE A 23 5.21 29.20 -6.75
N VAL A 24 4.44 30.01 -7.49
CA VAL A 24 3.21 29.54 -8.17
C VAL A 24 3.49 28.63 -9.38
N HIS A 25 4.72 28.62 -9.92
CA HIS A 25 5.07 27.84 -11.11
C HIS A 25 5.52 26.38 -10.87
N GLN A 26 5.45 25.85 -9.65
CA GLN A 26 5.90 24.47 -9.38
C GLN A 26 4.86 23.56 -8.71
N VAL A 27 3.57 23.80 -8.94
CA VAL A 27 2.56 22.75 -8.78
C VAL A 27 2.01 22.40 -10.16
N LYS A 28 2.84 21.73 -10.96
CA LYS A 28 2.32 20.89 -12.03
C LYS A 28 1.89 19.59 -11.35
N ALA A 29 0.71 19.60 -10.75
CA ALA A 29 -0.01 18.35 -10.55
C ALA A 29 -0.31 17.83 -11.94
N ASP A 30 0.21 16.65 -12.27
CA ASP A 30 -0.16 15.96 -13.49
C ASP A 30 -1.67 15.72 -13.45
N GLU A 31 -2.36 16.49 -14.29
CA GLU A 31 -3.75 16.31 -14.63
C GLU A 31 -3.84 15.11 -15.57
N ASP A 32 -3.83 13.92 -15.00
CA ASP A 32 -4.44 12.75 -15.64
C ASP A 32 -5.85 12.59 -15.07
N THR A 33 -6.75 13.43 -15.58
CA THR A 33 -8.20 13.24 -15.51
C THR A 33 -8.58 12.03 -16.37
N ASN A 34 -8.38 10.84 -15.85
CA ASN A 34 -9.16 9.68 -16.25
C ASN A 34 -9.35 8.72 -15.06
N SER A 35 -10.56 8.73 -14.52
CA SER A 35 -11.01 7.96 -13.36
C SER A 35 -11.15 6.45 -13.64
N ASN A 36 -10.23 5.86 -14.40
CA ASN A 36 -10.24 4.45 -14.79
C ASN A 36 -8.93 3.70 -14.51
N ASP A 37 -7.86 4.38 -14.07
CA ASP A 37 -6.54 3.77 -13.86
C ASP A 37 -6.27 3.44 -12.38
N GLU A 38 -7.20 2.72 -11.72
CA GLU A 38 -7.05 2.23 -10.34
C GLU A 38 -6.04 1.07 -10.26
N GLU A 39 -5.91 0.29 -11.36
CA GLU A 39 -5.09 -0.92 -11.50
C GLU A 39 -3.89 -0.69 -12.46
N PRO A 40 -2.73 -1.38 -12.28
CA PRO A 40 -1.63 -1.36 -13.27
C PRO A 40 -2.10 -1.76 -14.67
N LYS A 41 -1.68 -1.00 -15.68
CA LYS A 41 -1.99 -1.28 -17.09
C LYS A 41 -1.18 -2.45 -17.61
N THR A 42 0.08 -2.51 -17.17
CA THR A 42 1.05 -3.55 -17.52
C THR A 42 1.68 -4.09 -16.23
N PRO A 43 1.01 -5.01 -15.51
CA PRO A 43 1.46 -5.44 -14.19
C PRO A 43 2.74 -6.27 -14.26
N VAL A 44 3.77 -5.83 -13.55
CA VAL A 44 5.04 -6.54 -13.38
C VAL A 44 5.44 -6.60 -11.91
N CYS A 45 6.15 -7.66 -11.52
CA CYS A 45 6.70 -7.81 -10.18
C CYS A 45 8.06 -7.15 -10.11
N ARG A 46 8.24 -6.18 -9.21
CA ARG A 46 9.54 -5.54 -8.96
C ARG A 46 9.82 -5.44 -7.47
N GLN A 47 11.09 -5.61 -7.11
CA GLN A 47 11.57 -5.37 -5.75
C GLN A 47 11.49 -3.87 -5.45
N ILE A 48 10.73 -3.51 -4.41
CA ILE A 48 10.75 -2.16 -3.84
C ILE A 48 11.76 -2.15 -2.71
N ALA A 49 12.68 -1.19 -2.71
CA ALA A 49 13.67 -1.08 -1.66
C ALA A 49 13.08 -0.35 -0.46
N LYS A 50 13.49 -0.76 0.75
CA LYS A 50 13.06 -0.10 1.99
C LYS A 50 13.35 1.40 1.92
N ASN A 51 12.36 2.22 2.28
CA ASN A 51 12.42 3.69 2.22
C ASN A 51 12.70 4.29 0.82
N SER A 52 12.50 3.54 -0.27
CA SER A 52 12.62 4.12 -1.63
C SER A 52 11.40 4.95 -2.03
N LEU A 53 10.26 4.72 -1.37
CA LEU A 53 9.00 5.43 -1.60
C LEU A 53 8.84 6.59 -0.61
N ALA A 54 8.28 7.70 -1.10
CA ALA A 54 8.13 8.91 -0.30
C ALA A 54 6.96 8.80 0.70
N PHE A 55 5.90 8.09 0.34
CA PHE A 55 4.73 7.90 1.20
C PHE A 55 4.69 6.49 1.82
N CYS A 56 4.67 5.44 1.01
CA CYS A 56 4.63 4.03 1.41
C CYS A 56 6.01 3.47 1.78
N SER A 57 6.75 4.19 2.62
CA SER A 57 8.14 3.87 3.00
C SER A 57 8.32 2.49 3.67
N MET A 58 7.24 1.91 4.20
CA MET A 58 7.20 0.58 4.83
C MET A 58 7.23 -0.59 3.83
N VAL A 59 7.00 -0.34 2.55
CA VAL A 59 7.02 -1.38 1.52
C VAL A 59 8.49 -1.70 1.17
N ASP A 60 8.90 -2.94 1.43
CA ASP A 60 10.28 -3.42 1.21
C ASP A 60 10.36 -4.81 0.55
N TYR A 61 9.30 -5.21 -0.14
CA TYR A 61 9.15 -6.52 -0.80
C TYR A 61 8.94 -6.40 -2.31
N VAL A 62 8.92 -7.54 -2.99
CA VAL A 62 8.53 -7.64 -4.41
C VAL A 62 7.03 -7.36 -4.54
N ALA A 63 6.69 -6.26 -5.18
CA ALA A 63 5.32 -5.79 -5.36
C ALA A 63 4.94 -5.70 -6.83
N VAL A 64 3.63 -5.78 -7.09
CA VAL A 64 3.06 -5.49 -8.41
C VAL A 64 3.16 -3.98 -8.66
N VAL A 65 3.78 -3.60 -9.75
CA VAL A 65 3.87 -2.23 -10.28
C VAL A 65 3.57 -2.22 -11.77
N ASP A 66 3.49 -1.04 -12.39
CA ASP A 66 3.40 -0.93 -13.85
C ASP A 66 4.79 -1.04 -14.50
N GLU A 67 4.88 -1.61 -15.70
CA GLU A 67 6.14 -1.70 -16.44
C GLU A 67 6.77 -0.32 -16.66
N ASN A 68 5.94 0.71 -16.86
CA ASN A 68 6.34 2.11 -17.06
C ASN A 68 6.57 2.87 -15.76
N ASP A 69 6.33 2.24 -14.59
CA ASP A 69 6.61 2.79 -13.26
C ASP A 69 7.57 1.86 -12.49
N PRO A 70 8.84 1.76 -12.93
CA PRO A 70 9.78 0.78 -12.41
C PRO A 70 10.10 0.96 -10.92
N ASN A 71 9.90 2.17 -10.39
CA ASN A 71 10.16 2.51 -8.99
C ASN A 71 8.88 2.57 -8.15
N GLY A 72 7.70 2.36 -8.74
CA GLY A 72 6.42 2.45 -8.05
C GLY A 72 6.02 3.88 -7.63
N ALA A 73 6.62 4.92 -8.20
CA ALA A 73 6.40 6.30 -7.79
C ALA A 73 4.97 6.79 -8.08
N ASN A 74 4.37 6.34 -9.18
CA ASN A 74 2.99 6.68 -9.52
C ASN A 74 2.01 5.96 -8.57
N PHE A 75 2.30 4.71 -8.21
CA PHE A 75 1.51 3.98 -7.20
C PHE A 75 1.62 4.63 -5.82
N ASP A 76 2.81 5.09 -5.44
CA ASP A 76 3.06 5.80 -4.19
C ASP A 76 2.28 7.13 -4.13
N ALA A 77 2.32 7.91 -5.22
CA ALA A 77 1.56 9.15 -5.34
C ALA A 77 0.05 8.91 -5.27
N LYS A 78 -0.45 7.85 -5.92
CA LYS A 78 -1.86 7.44 -5.82
C LYS A 78 -2.22 7.06 -4.39
N ALA A 79 -1.41 6.23 -3.71
CA ALA A 79 -1.64 5.87 -2.31
C ALA A 79 -1.73 7.11 -1.41
N ARG A 80 -0.82 8.08 -1.61
CA ARG A 80 -0.85 9.36 -0.91
C ARG A 80 -2.15 10.13 -1.19
N PHE A 81 -2.59 10.19 -2.44
CA PHE A 81 -3.83 10.89 -2.79
C PHE A 81 -5.05 10.34 -2.03
N TYR A 82 -5.25 9.01 -1.99
CA TYR A 82 -6.34 8.42 -1.22
C TYR A 82 -6.21 8.68 0.29
N TYR A 83 -4.98 8.68 0.82
CA TYR A 83 -4.72 9.01 2.22
C TYR A 83 -5.10 10.46 2.56
N GLU A 84 -4.72 11.43 1.73
CA GLU A 84 -5.02 12.85 2.00
C GLU A 84 -6.53 13.13 1.99
N ASN A 85 -7.30 12.44 1.15
CA ASN A 85 -8.75 12.53 1.16
C ASN A 85 -9.35 12.11 2.52
N VAL A 86 -8.85 11.01 3.10
CA VAL A 86 -9.26 10.58 4.44
C VAL A 86 -8.76 11.55 5.50
N ASN A 87 -7.54 12.07 5.37
CA ASN A 87 -6.99 13.05 6.30
C ASN A 87 -7.86 14.32 6.38
N VAL A 88 -8.37 14.81 5.25
CA VAL A 88 -9.32 15.95 5.21
C VAL A 88 -10.64 15.60 5.91
N VAL A 89 -11.14 14.37 5.76
CA VAL A 89 -12.34 13.93 6.47
C VAL A 89 -12.09 13.91 7.98
N LEU A 90 -10.94 13.36 8.41
CA LEU A 90 -10.55 13.29 9.82
C LEU A 90 -10.42 14.66 10.48
N GLN A 91 -9.99 15.71 9.76
CA GLN A 91 -9.90 17.07 10.30
C GLN A 91 -11.26 17.66 10.73
N ARG A 92 -12.37 17.17 10.17
CA ARG A 92 -13.72 17.59 10.61
C ARG A 92 -14.11 16.94 11.93
N PHE A 93 -13.42 15.88 12.33
CA PHE A 93 -13.55 15.30 13.65
C PHE A 93 -12.53 15.95 14.56
N GLY A 94 -12.93 16.24 15.80
CA GLY A 94 -12.00 16.74 16.79
C GLY A 94 -10.97 15.67 17.12
N CYS A 95 -9.86 15.62 16.38
CA CYS A 95 -8.76 14.65 16.57
C CYS A 95 -8.11 14.71 17.97
N HIS A 96 -8.46 15.72 18.76
CA HIS A 96 -8.10 15.86 20.16
C HIS A 96 -8.96 14.99 21.10
N ALA A 97 -10.13 14.54 20.65
CA ALA A 97 -10.98 13.62 21.38
C ALA A 97 -10.59 12.18 21.02
N LYS A 98 -10.26 11.37 22.04
CA LYS A 98 -10.08 9.92 21.86
C LYS A 98 -11.43 9.27 21.52
N TYR A 99 -11.43 8.42 20.51
CA TYR A 99 -12.53 7.49 20.23
C TYR A 99 -12.35 6.25 21.11
N SER A 100 -12.82 6.30 22.37
CA SER A 100 -12.75 5.21 23.38
C SER A 100 -11.35 4.66 23.70
N LEU A 101 -10.60 4.15 22.71
CA LEU A 101 -9.26 3.58 22.80
C LEU A 101 -8.23 4.23 21.84
N TYR A 102 -8.66 4.73 20.67
CA TYR A 102 -7.77 5.25 19.62
C TYR A 102 -8.01 6.74 19.33
N ASN A 103 -7.06 7.36 18.64
CA ASN A 103 -7.15 8.75 18.18
C ASN A 103 -6.87 8.85 16.67
N CYS A 104 -6.90 10.07 16.12
CA CYS A 104 -6.70 10.25 14.68
C CYS A 104 -5.31 9.82 14.18
N ASP A 105 -4.26 9.90 15.00
CA ASP A 105 -2.93 9.42 14.61
C ASP A 105 -2.96 7.90 14.38
N ASP A 106 -3.58 7.16 15.30
CA ASP A 106 -3.73 5.71 15.17
C ASP A 106 -4.52 5.34 13.90
N CYS A 107 -5.60 6.07 13.62
CA CYS A 107 -6.38 5.90 12.40
C CYS A 107 -5.59 6.23 11.14
N ARG A 108 -4.84 7.34 11.14
CA ARG A 108 -3.99 7.74 10.01
C ARG A 108 -2.96 6.65 9.72
N ASP A 109 -2.30 6.14 10.74
CA ASP A 109 -1.30 5.09 10.60
C ASP A 109 -1.94 3.80 10.09
N ALA A 110 -3.07 3.36 10.65
CA ALA A 110 -3.78 2.17 10.15
C ALA A 110 -4.19 2.32 8.67
N TYR A 111 -4.79 3.45 8.31
CA TYR A 111 -5.21 3.72 6.94
C TYR A 111 -4.03 3.78 5.97
N LYS A 112 -2.91 4.39 6.38
CA LYS A 112 -1.68 4.45 5.59
C LYS A 112 -1.17 3.04 5.25
N TYR A 113 -1.11 2.16 6.24
CA TYR A 113 -0.69 0.78 6.00
C TYR A 113 -1.65 0.03 5.08
N TRP A 114 -2.95 0.16 5.31
CA TRP A 114 -3.93 -0.45 4.43
C TRP A 114 -3.79 0.04 2.99
N ILE A 115 -3.78 1.34 2.72
CA ILE A 115 -3.73 1.84 1.34
C ILE A 115 -2.43 1.45 0.64
N CYS A 116 -1.30 1.44 1.36
CA CYS A 116 -0.03 0.97 0.82
C CYS A 116 -0.06 -0.52 0.49
N SER A 117 -0.69 -1.37 1.34
CA SER A 117 -0.84 -2.80 1.05
C SER A 117 -1.71 -3.07 -0.19
N ILE A 118 -2.70 -2.21 -0.46
CA ILE A 118 -3.58 -2.33 -1.62
C ILE A 118 -2.90 -1.83 -2.89
N LYS A 119 -2.17 -0.72 -2.83
CA LYS A 119 -1.45 -0.16 -3.98
C LYS A 119 -0.18 -0.96 -4.33
N PHE A 120 0.46 -1.59 -3.35
CA PHE A 120 1.63 -2.44 -3.52
C PHE A 120 1.34 -3.88 -3.10
N GLN A 121 0.53 -4.58 -3.89
CA GLN A 121 0.27 -5.99 -3.64
C GLN A 121 1.56 -6.80 -3.78
N LYS A 122 1.90 -7.59 -2.77
CA LYS A 122 3.07 -8.47 -2.81
C LYS A 122 2.90 -9.51 -3.91
N CYS A 123 3.96 -9.82 -4.64
CA CYS A 123 3.94 -10.85 -5.65
C CYS A 123 5.24 -11.65 -5.74
N GLY A 124 5.18 -12.84 -6.34
CA GLY A 124 6.34 -13.71 -6.55
C GLY A 124 6.15 -15.13 -6.04
N TYR A 125 7.07 -16.01 -6.44
CA TYR A 125 6.99 -17.44 -6.21
C TYR A 125 7.05 -17.81 -4.70
N HIS A 126 6.08 -18.59 -4.24
CA HIS A 126 6.11 -19.21 -2.92
C HIS A 126 6.90 -20.52 -3.03
N ALA A 127 8.14 -20.54 -2.56
CA ALA A 127 8.78 -21.82 -2.27
C ALA A 127 8.02 -22.42 -1.08
N GLN A 128 7.20 -23.44 -1.32
CA GLN A 128 6.68 -24.24 -0.22
C GLN A 128 7.89 -24.85 0.50
N GLN A 129 8.00 -24.62 1.81
CA GLN A 129 8.91 -25.42 2.63
C GLN A 129 8.36 -26.84 2.65
N GLU A 130 9.15 -27.78 2.13
CA GLU A 130 8.96 -29.21 2.35
C GLU A 130 9.01 -29.48 3.87
N GLN A 131 7.89 -29.83 4.48
CA GLN A 131 7.87 -30.56 5.74
C GLN A 131 6.60 -31.41 5.81
N GLY A 132 6.80 -32.73 5.66
CA GLY A 132 5.76 -33.73 5.72
C GLY A 132 5.06 -33.76 7.08
N GLY A 133 3.76 -34.01 7.01
CA GLY A 133 2.90 -34.36 8.13
C GLY A 133 1.64 -35.01 7.55
N ASP A 134 1.53 -36.32 7.74
CA ASP A 134 0.40 -37.14 7.34
C ASP A 134 -0.88 -36.68 8.06
N ASP A 135 -1.85 -36.15 7.31
CA ASP A 135 -3.26 -36.16 7.71
C ASP A 135 -4.12 -36.63 6.52
N PRO A 136 -4.76 -37.81 6.62
CA PRO A 136 -5.44 -38.46 5.50
C PRO A 136 -6.94 -38.16 5.46
N ASP A 137 -7.32 -36.89 5.44
CA ASP A 137 -8.71 -36.46 5.22
C ASP A 137 -8.82 -35.65 3.91
N ASN A 138 -8.59 -36.34 2.78
CA ASN A 138 -9.31 -36.16 1.51
C ASN A 138 -9.53 -34.69 1.05
N ALA A 139 -8.55 -33.98 0.47
CA ALA A 139 -7.92 -34.25 -0.83
C ALA A 139 -8.91 -34.58 -1.97
N SER A 140 -9.89 -33.71 -2.22
CA SER A 140 -10.37 -33.46 -3.58
C SER A 140 -11.25 -32.21 -3.72
N ASN A 141 -10.78 -31.28 -4.55
CA ASN A 141 -11.55 -30.24 -5.25
C ASN A 141 -12.10 -29.06 -4.45
N GLY A 142 -11.19 -28.27 -3.88
CA GLY A 142 -11.35 -26.82 -3.81
C GLY A 142 -10.26 -26.20 -4.66
N ASN A 143 -10.62 -25.78 -5.87
CA ASN A 143 -9.84 -24.96 -6.79
C ASN A 143 -8.81 -24.10 -6.03
N LEU A 144 -7.53 -24.48 -6.03
CA LEU A 144 -6.45 -23.52 -5.81
C LEU A 144 -6.56 -22.63 -7.04
N ASP A 145 -7.39 -21.60 -6.95
CA ASP A 145 -8.04 -20.95 -8.08
C ASP A 145 -7.20 -21.03 -9.35
N ASP A 146 -7.70 -21.72 -10.38
CA ASP A 146 -7.22 -21.70 -11.77
C ASP A 146 -6.91 -20.28 -12.29
N TYR A 147 -7.29 -19.25 -11.54
CA TYR A 147 -6.91 -17.86 -11.70
C TYR A 147 -5.43 -17.53 -11.36
N HIS A 148 -4.74 -18.34 -10.55
CA HIS A 148 -3.36 -18.13 -10.10
C HIS A 148 -2.37 -19.21 -10.57
N ALA A 149 -2.83 -20.32 -11.15
CA ALA A 149 -1.97 -21.42 -11.60
C ALA A 149 -1.59 -21.38 -13.09
N ALA A 150 -2.16 -20.47 -13.90
CA ALA A 150 -1.97 -20.46 -15.36
C ALA A 150 -1.13 -19.28 -15.90
N ILE A 151 -0.13 -18.79 -15.14
CA ILE A 151 0.89 -17.87 -15.67
C ILE A 151 2.27 -18.32 -15.18
N CYS A 152 2.72 -19.47 -15.68
CA CYS A 152 4.13 -19.93 -15.76
C CYS A 152 4.26 -21.23 -16.58
N ALA A 153 3.14 -21.87 -16.97
CA ALA A 153 3.16 -23.13 -17.74
C ALA A 153 3.23 -22.95 -19.27
N ALA A 154 4.06 -22.03 -19.75
CA ALA A 154 4.36 -21.91 -21.18
C ALA A 154 5.84 -21.66 -21.47
N SER A 155 6.72 -22.35 -20.75
CA SER A 155 8.09 -22.60 -21.19
C SER A 155 8.56 -23.98 -20.73
N SER A 156 7.71 -24.99 -20.89
CA SER A 156 8.18 -26.37 -20.97
C SER A 156 8.97 -26.54 -22.25
N ASN A 157 10.28 -26.34 -22.18
CA ASN A 157 11.20 -27.30 -22.75
C ASN A 157 12.36 -27.48 -21.78
N VAL A 158 12.10 -28.37 -20.81
CA VAL A 158 13.09 -29.27 -20.23
C VAL A 158 14.22 -28.60 -19.42
N VAL A 159 14.01 -28.65 -18.11
CA VAL A 159 14.96 -29.09 -17.07
C VAL A 159 16.26 -28.28 -16.89
N THR A 160 16.49 -28.00 -15.59
CA THR A 160 17.74 -27.67 -14.91
C THR A 160 18.18 -26.21 -14.82
N SER A 161 17.93 -25.67 -13.63
CA SER A 161 18.83 -24.82 -12.84
C SER A 161 19.12 -23.40 -13.34
N THR A 162 19.20 -22.51 -12.35
CA THR A 162 19.59 -21.10 -12.40
C THR A 162 18.52 -20.13 -12.89
N THR A 163 17.98 -19.39 -11.91
CA THR A 163 17.71 -17.95 -11.93
C THR A 163 17.11 -17.34 -13.21
N GLU A 164 15.97 -16.68 -13.03
CA GLU A 164 15.25 -15.84 -14.01
C GLU A 164 14.25 -16.57 -14.90
N THR A 165 12.98 -16.52 -14.49
CA THR A 165 11.88 -16.04 -15.37
C THR A 165 10.58 -15.90 -14.58
N CYS A 166 10.52 -14.85 -13.74
CA CYS A 166 9.28 -14.10 -13.54
C CYS A 166 9.37 -12.78 -14.33
N ALA A 167 9.77 -12.86 -15.61
CA ALA A 167 9.55 -11.77 -16.54
C ALA A 167 8.06 -11.83 -16.91
N ASN A 168 7.27 -10.80 -16.54
CA ASN A 168 5.81 -10.64 -16.72
C ASN A 168 4.89 -11.04 -15.53
N GLY A 169 5.47 -11.18 -14.33
CA GLY A 169 5.10 -10.43 -13.11
C GLY A 169 3.67 -10.21 -12.56
N ALA A 170 2.64 -10.99 -12.88
CA ALA A 170 1.34 -10.92 -12.17
C ALA A 170 0.83 -12.27 -11.62
N ALA A 171 1.54 -13.36 -11.86
CA ALA A 171 1.06 -14.73 -11.69
C ALA A 171 0.81 -15.19 -10.26
N SER A 172 1.48 -14.60 -9.28
CA SER A 172 1.47 -15.04 -7.88
C SER A 172 1.32 -13.85 -6.95
N ARG A 173 0.12 -13.25 -6.91
CA ARG A 173 -0.22 -12.20 -5.96
C ARG A 173 -0.45 -12.82 -4.58
N HIS A 174 0.23 -12.29 -3.57
CA HIS A 174 0.04 -12.67 -2.18
C HIS A 174 -1.10 -11.81 -1.61
N ARG A 175 -2.09 -12.48 -1.00
CA ARG A 175 -3.23 -11.82 -0.39
C ARG A 175 -2.79 -11.00 0.82
N THR A 176 -3.27 -9.77 0.96
CA THR A 176 -3.05 -8.95 2.15
C THR A 176 -3.75 -9.58 3.35
N CYS A 177 -3.17 -9.50 4.54
CA CYS A 177 -3.85 -10.00 5.72
C CYS A 177 -5.14 -9.21 5.98
N LEU A 178 -6.25 -9.91 6.27
CA LEU A 178 -7.56 -9.29 6.53
C LEU A 178 -7.49 -8.30 7.70
N SER A 179 -6.76 -8.68 8.74
CA SER A 179 -6.33 -7.88 9.89
C SER A 179 -5.81 -6.47 9.55
N ILE A 180 -5.17 -6.25 8.40
CA ILE A 180 -4.71 -4.91 7.97
C ILE A 180 -5.90 -4.02 7.62
N CYS A 181 -6.94 -4.57 6.99
CA CYS A 181 -8.19 -3.85 6.77
C CYS A 181 -8.92 -3.61 8.10
N GLU A 182 -9.00 -4.64 8.91
CA GLU A 182 -9.65 -4.66 10.21
C GLU A 182 -9.05 -3.64 11.20
N ASP A 183 -7.74 -3.41 11.13
CA ASP A 183 -7.03 -2.36 11.89
C ASP A 183 -7.60 -0.97 11.62
N VAL A 184 -7.98 -0.68 10.36
CA VAL A 184 -8.63 0.58 9.98
C VAL A 184 -10.00 0.70 10.63
N VAL A 185 -10.84 -0.34 10.52
CA VAL A 185 -12.19 -0.36 11.10
C VAL A 185 -12.13 -0.11 12.61
N ARG A 186 -11.12 -0.66 13.28
CA ARG A 186 -10.93 -0.55 14.73
C ARG A 186 -10.45 0.83 15.18
N LYS A 187 -9.52 1.44 14.43
CA LYS A 187 -8.85 2.69 14.83
C LYS A 187 -9.56 3.94 14.31
N CYS A 188 -10.34 3.81 13.25
CA CYS A 188 -10.96 4.96 12.58
C CYS A 188 -12.42 5.20 12.98
N PRO A 189 -12.90 6.46 12.88
CA PRO A 189 -14.31 6.78 13.16
C PRO A 189 -15.25 6.11 12.16
N TYR A 190 -16.43 5.69 12.65
CA TYR A 190 -17.47 5.02 11.85
C TYR A 190 -17.89 5.79 10.59
N VAL A 191 -17.74 7.12 10.59
CA VAL A 191 -18.09 8.00 9.45
C VAL A 191 -17.25 7.75 8.19
N LEU A 192 -16.06 7.17 8.31
CA LEU A 192 -15.29 6.73 7.15
C LEU A 192 -15.98 5.58 6.41
N ASN A 193 -16.96 4.93 7.08
CA ASN A 193 -17.77 3.83 6.54
C ASN A 193 -16.93 2.72 5.91
N PHE A 194 -15.76 2.49 6.52
CA PHE A 194 -14.78 1.53 6.05
C PHE A 194 -15.30 0.11 6.31
N GLN A 195 -15.20 -0.76 5.31
CA GLN A 195 -15.79 -2.09 5.35
C GLN A 195 -14.75 -3.12 4.90
N CYS A 196 -14.55 -4.13 5.75
CA CYS A 196 -13.70 -5.27 5.44
C CYS A 196 -14.57 -6.46 5.06
N PRO A 197 -14.08 -7.34 4.16
CA PRO A 197 -14.79 -8.58 3.88
C PRO A 197 -14.83 -9.46 5.13
N THR A 198 -15.85 -10.30 5.26
CA THR A 198 -16.04 -11.20 6.42
C THR A 198 -15.31 -12.54 6.26
N ALA A 199 -14.66 -12.76 5.12
CA ALA A 199 -14.00 -14.01 4.78
C ALA A 199 -12.83 -13.77 3.81
N ASN A 200 -12.10 -14.84 3.51
CA ASN A 200 -11.08 -14.86 2.46
C ASN A 200 -11.66 -14.32 1.14
N THR A 201 -10.90 -13.45 0.50
CA THR A 201 -11.17 -12.95 -0.86
C THR A 201 -9.93 -13.10 -1.72
N VAL A 202 -10.01 -12.71 -2.98
CA VAL A 202 -8.84 -12.66 -3.88
C VAL A 202 -7.80 -11.62 -3.45
N PHE A 203 -8.18 -10.65 -2.59
CA PHE A 203 -7.30 -9.59 -2.10
C PHE A 203 -6.89 -9.76 -0.64
N PHE A 204 -7.74 -10.38 0.17
CA PHE A 204 -7.57 -10.53 1.61
C PHE A 204 -7.55 -11.98 2.05
N SER A 205 -6.69 -12.33 3.00
CA SER A 205 -6.66 -13.64 3.63
C SER A 205 -6.77 -13.57 5.15
N THR A 206 -7.53 -14.50 5.73
CA THR A 206 -7.64 -14.73 7.17
C THR A 206 -6.50 -15.59 7.72
N ASP A 207 -5.69 -16.21 6.85
CA ASP A 207 -4.56 -17.02 7.26
C ASP A 207 -3.33 -16.14 7.48
N ILE A 208 -3.03 -15.89 8.75
CA ILE A 208 -1.93 -15.02 9.20
C ILE A 208 -0.54 -15.56 8.85
N THR A 209 -0.43 -16.84 8.47
CA THR A 209 0.85 -17.49 8.13
C THR A 209 1.25 -17.27 6.68
N THR A 210 0.27 -17.12 5.78
CA THR A 210 0.49 -17.02 4.33
C THR A 210 0.21 -15.63 3.75
N CYS A 211 -0.49 -14.77 4.48
CA CYS A 211 -0.85 -13.44 4.00
C CYS A 211 0.30 -12.41 4.08
N ASN A 212 0.21 -11.36 3.27
CA ASN A 212 1.12 -10.23 3.29
C ASN A 212 0.80 -9.29 4.47
N LYS A 213 1.69 -9.28 5.46
CA LYS A 213 1.65 -8.40 6.64
C LYS A 213 2.53 -7.15 6.54
N MET A 214 3.15 -6.92 5.38
CA MET A 214 4.19 -5.88 5.20
C MET A 214 5.31 -6.05 6.24
N ASP A 215 5.83 -4.95 6.79
CA ASP A 215 6.84 -4.92 7.86
C ASP A 215 6.24 -5.08 9.28
N ARG A 216 4.91 -5.23 9.40
CA ARG A 216 4.27 -5.40 10.71
C ARG A 216 4.46 -6.83 11.21
N THR A 217 5.33 -6.97 12.21
CA THR A 217 5.65 -8.25 12.86
C THR A 217 5.15 -8.34 14.30
N GLU A 218 4.82 -7.20 14.92
CA GLU A 218 4.36 -7.09 16.30
C GLU A 218 3.06 -6.29 16.37
N ASN A 219 2.19 -6.64 17.34
CA ASN A 219 0.92 -5.93 17.51
C ASN A 219 1.21 -4.57 18.17
N PRO A 220 0.81 -3.44 17.53
CA PRO A 220 1.06 -2.10 18.08
C PRO A 220 0.46 -1.87 19.47
N ASP A 221 -0.64 -2.58 19.79
CA ASP A 221 -1.38 -2.42 21.04
C ASP A 221 -0.97 -3.45 22.11
N HIS A 222 -0.43 -4.60 21.68
CA HIS A 222 0.00 -5.71 22.53
C HIS A 222 1.30 -6.34 21.99
N PRO A 223 2.48 -5.76 22.25
CA PRO A 223 3.74 -6.22 21.65
C PRO A 223 4.11 -7.68 21.94
N ASP A 224 3.52 -8.27 22.98
CA ASP A 224 3.64 -9.67 23.36
C ASP A 224 2.82 -10.64 22.49
N GLN A 225 1.90 -10.12 21.68
CA GLN A 225 1.06 -10.89 20.76
C GLN A 225 1.59 -10.83 19.31
N PRO A 226 1.48 -11.93 18.55
CA PRO A 226 1.85 -11.95 17.14
C PRO A 226 0.94 -11.03 16.32
N TRP A 227 1.52 -10.30 15.36
CA TRP A 227 0.78 -9.55 14.35
C TRP A 227 1.00 -10.12 12.95
N PRO A 228 -0.05 -10.18 12.11
CA PRO A 228 -1.41 -9.80 12.43
C PRO A 228 -2.14 -10.81 13.33
N GLY A 229 -2.88 -10.32 14.32
CA GLY A 229 -3.85 -11.12 15.08
C GLY A 229 -5.23 -11.10 14.41
N THR A 230 -6.07 -12.10 14.68
CA THR A 230 -7.49 -12.00 14.34
C THR A 230 -8.20 -11.19 15.43
N PHE A 231 -9.32 -10.54 15.11
CA PHE A 231 -10.15 -9.88 16.13
C PHE A 231 -10.57 -10.78 17.30
N ALA A 232 -10.57 -12.10 17.10
CA ALA A 232 -10.90 -13.07 18.14
C ALA A 232 -9.77 -13.31 19.15
N ASP A 233 -8.54 -12.90 18.81
CA ASP A 233 -7.33 -13.12 19.63
C ASP A 233 -6.95 -11.87 20.46
N SER A 234 -7.76 -10.80 20.38
CA SER A 234 -7.57 -9.51 21.09
C SER A 234 -8.19 -9.52 22.49
#